data_AF-S7NYH3-F1
#
_entry.id   AF-S7NYH3-F1
#
_cell.length_a   1.000
_cell.length_b   1.000
_cell.length_c   1.000
_cell.angle_alpha   90.00
_cell.angle_beta   90.00
_cell.angle_gamma   90.00
#
_symmetry.space_group_name_H-M   'P 1'
#
loop_
_entity.id
_entity.type
_entity.pdbx_description
1 polymer ?
#
loop_
_entity_poly.entity_id
_entity_poly.type
_entity_poly.pdbx_seq_one_letter_code
_entity_poly.pdbx_strand_id
1 'polypeptide(L)'
;MLRQRVLHKNPELLRGPGGKAPGVFFPPELVAGLNYFLDVEIGRTTCTKSQPNLASCPFHVQPHLRKEALCSFQVYTVPWLGKTSLVKSNCQDA
;
A
#
# COMPACT_ATOMS: atom_id res chain seq x y z
N MET A 1 7.35 -4.33 17.97
CA MET A 1 7.64 -4.09 16.54
C MET A 1 6.33 -3.61 15.88
N LEU A 2 6.36 -2.90 14.76
CA LEU A 2 5.13 -2.58 13.99
C LEU A 2 5.01 -3.58 12.85
N ARG A 3 3.83 -4.19 12.69
CA ARG A 3 3.51 -5.01 11.53
C ARG A 3 2.43 -4.30 10.73
N GLN A 4 2.63 -4.29 9.42
CA GLN A 4 1.67 -3.78 8.46
C GLN A 4 0.87 -4.93 7.89
N ARG A 5 -0.45 -4.78 7.83
CA ARG A 5 -1.37 -5.65 7.13
C ARG A 5 -2.03 -4.82 6.03
N VAL A 6 -1.87 -5.24 4.77
CA VAL A 6 -2.57 -4.60 3.66
C VAL A 6 -4.03 -5.03 3.74
N LEU A 7 -4.93 -4.08 3.96
CA LEU A 7 -6.37 -4.29 3.98
C LEU A 7 -6.91 -4.27 2.55
N HIS A 8 -6.60 -3.19 1.82
CA HIS A 8 -7.00 -3.04 0.42
C HIS A 8 -5.82 -2.66 -0.47
N LYS A 9 -5.82 -3.21 -1.68
CA LYS A 9 -4.86 -2.89 -2.74
C LYS A 9 -5.63 -2.68 -4.03
N ASN A 10 -5.80 -1.43 -4.42
CA ASN A 10 -6.52 -1.07 -5.65
C ASN A 10 -5.55 -0.43 -6.67
N PRO A 11 -5.20 -1.13 -7.76
CA PRO A 11 -4.44 -0.56 -8.86
C PRO A 11 -5.33 0.22 -9.84
N GLU A 12 -4.92 1.44 -10.15
CA GLU A 12 -5.53 2.29 -11.18
C GLU A 12 -4.53 2.51 -12.32
N LEU A 13 -4.90 2.11 -13.53
CA LEU A 13 -4.13 2.37 -14.75
C LEU A 13 -4.33 3.83 -15.19
N LEU A 14 -3.25 4.62 -15.19
CA LEU A 14 -3.28 5.93 -15.82
C LEU A 14 -3.19 5.75 -17.33
N ARG A 15 -4.30 6.00 -18.02
CA ARG A 15 -4.31 6.19 -19.47
C ARG A 15 -3.51 7.44 -19.81
N GLY A 16 -2.72 7.40 -20.87
CA GLY A 16 -2.09 8.59 -21.46
C GLY A 16 -3.13 9.62 -21.92
N PRO A 17 -2.70 10.73 -22.56
CA PRO A 17 -3.57 11.87 -22.90
C PRO A 17 -4.73 11.61 -23.89
N GLY A 18 -5.11 10.35 -24.15
CA GLY A 18 -6.28 9.95 -24.93
C GLY A 18 -7.40 9.41 -24.03
N GLY A 19 -8.61 9.94 -24.19
CA GLY A 19 -9.76 9.75 -23.31
C GLY A 19 -10.16 8.32 -22.92
N LYS A 20 -10.95 8.26 -21.86
CA LYS A 20 -11.48 7.06 -21.19
C LYS A 20 -12.38 6.24 -22.13
N ALA A 21 -11.84 5.28 -22.88
CA ALA A 21 -12.63 4.27 -23.59
C ALA A 21 -12.97 3.09 -22.65
N PRO A 22 -14.25 2.85 -22.29
CA PRO A 22 -14.62 1.64 -21.55
C PRO A 22 -14.40 0.40 -22.44
N GLY A 23 -13.72 -0.63 -21.92
CA GLY A 23 -13.51 -1.91 -22.61
C GLY A 23 -12.22 -2.07 -23.43
N VAL A 24 -11.30 -1.10 -23.43
CA VAL A 24 -10.02 -1.18 -24.18
C VAL A 24 -8.84 -1.36 -23.23
N PHE A 25 -8.10 -2.46 -23.39
CA PHE A 25 -6.81 -2.69 -22.74
C PHE A 25 -5.72 -2.03 -23.58
N PHE A 26 -4.97 -1.10 -22.97
CA PHE A 26 -3.89 -0.38 -23.66
C PHE A 26 -2.59 -1.20 -23.58
N PRO A 27 -1.80 -1.28 -24.66
CA PRO A 27 -0.46 -1.84 -24.59
C PRO A 27 0.43 -1.02 -23.64
N PRO A 28 1.48 -1.60 -23.06
CA PRO A 28 2.29 -0.97 -22.01
C PRO A 28 2.95 0.35 -22.42
N GLU A 29 3.13 0.59 -23.73
CA GLU A 29 3.60 1.86 -24.30
C GLU A 29 2.57 3.01 -24.19
N LEU A 30 1.26 2.69 -24.17
CA LEU A 30 0.15 3.65 -24.12
C LEU A 30 -0.36 3.95 -22.70
N VAL A 31 0.10 3.20 -21.71
CA VAL A 31 -0.15 3.48 -20.30
C VAL A 31 0.84 4.57 -19.89
N ALA A 32 0.40 5.61 -19.17
CA ALA A 32 1.29 6.66 -18.66
C ALA A 32 1.93 6.28 -17.30
N GLY A 33 1.22 5.45 -16.53
CA GLY A 33 1.72 4.76 -15.34
C GLY A 33 0.61 4.03 -14.61
N LEU A 34 0.90 3.56 -13.41
CA LEU A 34 -0.06 2.85 -12.56
C LEU A 34 -0.06 3.47 -11.16
N ASN A 35 -1.22 3.84 -10.65
CA ASN A 35 -1.40 4.30 -9.27
C ASN A 35 -1.95 3.16 -8.41
N TYR A 36 -1.21 2.72 -7.40
CA TYR A 36 -1.71 1.84 -6.36
C TYR A 36 -2.24 2.66 -5.19
N PHE A 37 -3.48 2.42 -4.82
CA PHE A 37 -4.04 2.85 -3.56
C PHE A 37 -3.98 1.68 -2.58
N LEU A 38 -3.23 1.86 -1.49
CA LEU A 38 -2.95 0.85 -0.49
C LEU A 38 -3.52 1.34 0.84
N ASP A 39 -4.54 0.65 1.34
CA ASP A 39 -4.99 0.84 2.72
C ASP A 39 -4.32 -0.22 3.59
N VAL A 40 -3.59 0.25 4.59
CA VAL A 40 -2.70 -0.55 5.42
C VAL A 40 -3.01 -0.30 6.87
N GLU A 41 -3.24 -1.37 7.60
CA GLU A 41 -3.36 -1.37 9.05
C GLU A 41 -1.98 -1.63 9.65
N ILE A 42 -1.48 -0.68 10.43
CA ILE A 42 -0.20 -0.78 11.14
C ILE A 42 -0.49 -0.97 12.62
N GLY A 43 -0.21 -2.16 13.12
CA GLY A 43 -0.43 -2.50 14.53
C GLY A 43 0.86 -2.81 15.27
N ARG A 44 0.87 -2.51 16.58
CA ARG A 44 1.92 -2.98 17.48
C ARG A 44 1.85 -4.51 17.61
N THR A 45 2.97 -5.18 17.39
CA THR A 45 3.13 -6.62 17.64
C THR A 45 3.79 -6.89 18.98
N THR A 46 3.55 -8.07 19.52
CA THR A 46 4.18 -8.58 20.75
C THR A 46 5.67 -8.87 20.58
N CYS A 47 6.18 -8.91 19.35
CA CYS A 47 7.57 -9.23 19.05
C CYS A 47 8.52 -8.04 19.21
N THR A 48 9.74 -8.34 19.65
CA THR A 48 10.89 -7.42 19.67
C THR A 48 11.58 -7.36 18.31
N LYS A 49 12.23 -6.22 17.99
CA LYS A 49 12.87 -5.95 16.68
C LYS A 49 13.96 -6.98 16.30
N SER A 50 14.51 -7.70 17.27
CA SER A 50 15.67 -8.60 17.10
C SER A 50 15.32 -10.07 16.84
N GLN A 51 14.04 -10.44 16.72
CA GLN A 51 13.66 -11.84 16.48
C GLN A 51 13.77 -12.23 15.00
N PRO A 52 14.21 -13.45 14.66
CA PRO A 52 14.43 -13.87 13.27
C PRO A 52 13.15 -14.04 12.44
N ASN A 53 12.00 -14.30 13.08
CA ASN A 53 10.73 -14.60 12.40
C ASN A 53 9.70 -13.47 12.54
N LEU A 54 10.07 -12.27 12.06
CA LEU A 54 9.24 -11.06 12.14
C LEU A 54 7.93 -11.13 11.32
N ALA A 55 7.85 -12.03 10.33
CA ALA A 55 6.68 -12.17 9.45
C ALA A 55 5.47 -12.85 10.14
N SER A 56 5.70 -13.72 11.13
CA SER A 56 4.65 -14.49 11.81
C SER A 56 4.20 -13.89 13.14
N CYS A 57 4.64 -12.66 13.44
CA CYS A 57 4.38 -12.04 14.73
C CYS A 57 2.92 -11.60 14.88
N PRO A 58 2.20 -12.08 15.91
CA PRO A 58 0.82 -11.68 16.15
C PRO A 58 0.73 -10.23 16.64
N PHE A 59 -0.40 -9.60 16.36
CA PHE A 59 -0.74 -8.28 16.88
C PHE A 59 -1.01 -8.35 18.39
N HIS A 60 -0.75 -7.24 19.08
CA HIS A 60 -0.97 -7.14 20.52
C HIS A 60 -2.47 -7.12 20.82
N VAL A 61 -2.97 -8.17 21.48
CA VAL A 61 -4.42 -8.35 21.75
C VAL A 61 -4.91 -7.47 22.91
N GLN A 62 -4.03 -7.05 23.82
CA GLN A 62 -4.40 -6.21 24.96
C GLN A 62 -4.77 -4.78 24.51
N PRO A 63 -5.99 -4.29 24.80
CA PRO A 63 -6.51 -3.02 24.31
C PRO A 63 -5.69 -1.80 24.78
N HIS A 64 -5.02 -1.89 25.94
CA HIS A 64 -4.17 -0.82 26.48
C HIS A 64 -2.85 -0.63 25.71
N LEU A 65 -2.44 -1.64 24.93
CA LEU A 65 -1.19 -1.67 24.16
C LEU A 65 -1.45 -1.79 22.64
N ARG A 66 -2.72 -1.90 22.26
CA ARG A 66 -3.23 -2.01 20.90
C ARG A 66 -3.23 -0.62 20.26
N LYS A 67 -2.05 -0.19 19.84
CA LYS A 67 -1.91 0.96 18.93
C LYS A 67 -2.04 0.44 17.51
N GLU A 68 -3.21 0.66 16.93
CA GLU A 68 -3.50 0.41 15.52
C GLU A 68 -3.57 1.77 14.84
N ALA A 69 -2.88 1.90 13.72
CA ALA A 69 -2.93 3.09 12.88
C ALA A 69 -3.37 2.65 11.48
N LEU A 70 -4.36 3.33 10.94
CA LEU A 70 -4.80 3.14 9.57
C LEU A 70 -4.05 4.12 8.68
N CYS A 71 -3.29 3.58 7.73
CA CYS A 71 -2.53 4.35 6.77
C CYS A 71 -3.02 4.09 5.35
N SER A 72 -3.32 5.15 4.62
CA SER A 72 -3.60 5.11 3.19
C SER A 72 -2.41 5.66 2.42
N PHE A 73 -1.83 4.83 1.56
CA PHE A 73 -0.71 5.18 0.69
C PHE A 73 -1.16 5.20 -0.77
N GLN A 74 -0.74 6.22 -1.51
CA GLN A 74 -0.86 6.29 -2.95
C GLN A 74 0.54 6.13 -3.55
N VAL A 75 0.78 5.03 -4.24
CA VAL A 75 2.07 4.70 -4.86
C VAL A 75 1.91 4.74 -6.37
N TYR A 76 2.62 5.65 -7.01
CA TYR A 76 2.70 5.70 -8.45
C TYR A 76 3.86 4.84 -8.93
N THR A 77 3.63 3.93 -9.86
CA THR A 77 4.69 3.17 -10.51
C THR A 77 4.62 3.30 -12.02
N VAL A 78 5.78 3.33 -12.64
CA VAL A 78 5.96 3.32 -14.09
C VAL A 78 6.69 2.02 -14.42
N PRO A 79 5.96 0.91 -14.65
CA PRO A 79 6.55 -0.42 -14.69
C PRO A 79 7.61 -0.59 -15.79
N TRP A 80 7.42 0.02 -16.97
CA TRP A 80 8.41 0.00 -18.05
C TRP A 80 9.68 0.82 -17.75
N LEU A 81 9.60 1.80 -16.84
CA LEU A 81 10.74 2.59 -16.41
C LEU A 81 11.33 2.10 -15.08
N GLY A 82 10.71 1.09 -14.45
CA GLY A 82 11.08 0.59 -13.12
C GLY A 82 10.98 1.62 -12.00
N LYS A 83 10.27 2.74 -12.22
CA LYS A 83 10.17 3.82 -11.22
C LYS A 83 8.98 3.59 -10.31
N THR A 84 9.17 3.80 -9.02
CA THR A 84 8.12 3.81 -8.01
C THR A 84 8.26 5.05 -7.15
N SER A 85 7.20 5.82 -7.03
CA SER A 85 7.15 7.07 -6.27
C SER A 85 5.96 7.03 -5.32
N LEU A 86 6.20 7.44 -4.08
CA LEU A 86 5.13 7.69 -3.12
C LEU A 86 4.48 9.04 -3.46
N VAL A 87 3.20 9.05 -3.81
CA VAL A 87 2.45 10.26 -4.15
C VAL A 87 1.80 10.84 -2.91
N LYS A 88 1.15 9.99 -2.10
CA LYS A 88 0.51 10.39 -0.84
C LYS A 88 0.72 9.33 0.22
N SER A 89 0.83 9.80 1.45
CA SER A 89 0.78 8.98 2.66
C SER A 89 -0.05 9.72 3.69
N ASN A 90 -1.15 9.12 4.12
CA ASN A 90 -1.95 9.61 5.23
C ASN A 90 -2.03 8.49 6.27
N CYS A 91 -1.82 8.82 7.54
CA CYS A 91 -1.92 7.88 8.64
C CYS A 91 -2.76 8.50 9.75
N GLN A 92 -3.73 7.75 10.25
CA GLN A 92 -4.57 8.11 11.38
C GLN A 92 -4.46 7.03 12.46
N ASP A 93 -4.34 7.44 13.71
CA ASP A 93 -4.44 6.54 14.87
C ASP A 93 -5.91 6.10 15.01
N ALA A 94 -6.14 4.80 15.14
CA ALA A 94 -7.48 4.19 15.19
C ALA A 94 -7.98 4.03 16.64
#